data_AF-A0A919LCK1-F1
#
_entry.id   AF-A0A919LCK1-F1
#
_cell.length_a   1.000
_cell.length_b   1.000
_cell.length_c   1.000
_cell.angle_alpha   90.00
_cell.angle_beta   90.00
_cell.angle_gamma   90.00
#
_symmetry.space_group_name_H-M   'P 1'
#
loop_
_entity.id
_entity.type
_entity.pdbx_description
1 polymer ?
#
loop_
_entity_poly.entity_id
_entity_poly.type
_entity_poly.pdbx_seq_one_letter_code
_entity_poly.pdbx_strand_id
1 'polypeptide(L)'
;MTVKDVPGDILVKITTTNICGSDLHMYEGRTSFETGRTLGHENLGQVVEVGSVVSKVKVGDWVVLPFNIACGVCKQCEQGLTNYCLTMQPEPDMAGAAYGFAEMGPYQGGQAELLRVPYGDFNALRLGEDAAERQLDYVMLADTFPHRRPDHRLRSRSGRPHGRLLRDPQGRRPRPGRRPPARPAPDRRGDRRRRRQHRRAGSGRSRQGSHPRPGRGQRLRMRRWRSTCRPGSCLRQRSSAEETASARAGGSVPPLNGPRH
;
A
#
# COMPACT_ATOMS: atom_id res chain seq x y z
N MET A 1 12.41 9.84 10.10
CA MET A 1 12.59 8.42 9.75
C MET A 1 14.01 8.25 9.23
N THR A 2 14.77 7.31 9.77
CA THR A 2 16.12 6.94 9.30
C THR A 2 16.19 5.41 9.22
N VAL A 3 17.00 4.88 8.31
CA VAL A 3 17.26 3.46 8.08
C VAL A 3 18.69 3.06 8.42
N LYS A 4 19.53 4.00 8.90
CA LYS A 4 20.93 3.71 9.29
C LYS A 4 21.03 2.59 10.32
N ASP A 5 20.07 2.54 11.25
CA ASP A 5 20.01 1.54 12.32
C ASP A 5 19.30 0.24 11.89
N VAL A 6 18.84 0.14 10.63
CA VAL A 6 18.20 -1.05 10.06
C VAL A 6 19.03 -1.51 8.86
N PRO A 7 20.03 -2.39 9.07
CA PRO A 7 21.14 -2.58 8.12
C PRO A 7 20.75 -2.88 6.67
N GLY A 8 19.65 -3.61 6.43
CA GLY A 8 19.21 -4.02 5.09
C GLY A 8 18.16 -3.11 4.44
N ASP A 9 17.69 -2.08 5.13
CA ASP A 9 16.61 -1.21 4.65
C ASP A 9 17.17 -0.04 3.84
N ILE A 10 16.34 0.53 2.98
CA ILE A 10 16.59 1.81 2.32
C ILE A 10 15.45 2.78 2.58
N LEU A 11 15.74 4.07 2.48
CA LEU A 11 14.75 5.13 2.49
C LEU A 11 14.64 5.73 1.10
N VAL A 12 13.43 5.78 0.57
CA VAL A 12 13.15 6.31 -0.77
C VAL A 12 12.32 7.58 -0.63
N LYS A 13 12.76 8.66 -1.27
CA LYS A 13 11.94 9.84 -1.51
C LYS A 13 11.04 9.55 -2.69
N ILE A 14 9.74 9.43 -2.41
CA ILE A 14 8.74 9.14 -3.43
C ILE A 14 8.57 10.37 -4.30
N THR A 15 8.61 10.15 -5.61
CA THR A 15 8.40 11.19 -6.61
C THR A 15 7.12 10.93 -7.39
N THR A 16 6.78 9.66 -7.61
CA THR A 16 5.58 9.22 -8.30
C THR A 16 4.98 8.02 -7.57
N THR A 17 3.67 8.07 -7.31
CA THR A 17 2.91 6.94 -6.77
C THR A 17 1.52 6.94 -7.37
N ASN A 18 0.97 5.75 -7.61
CA ASN A 18 -0.37 5.61 -8.16
C ASN A 18 -1.43 5.35 -7.06
N ILE A 19 -2.69 5.40 -7.48
CA ILE A 19 -3.84 4.92 -6.73
C ILE A 19 -4.35 3.66 -7.43
N CYS A 20 -4.38 2.55 -6.71
CA CYS A 20 -4.84 1.28 -7.25
C CYS A 20 -6.34 1.04 -6.96
N GLY A 21 -6.97 0.14 -7.71
CA GLY A 21 -8.34 -0.30 -7.43
C GLY A 21 -8.48 -1.00 -6.06
N SER A 22 -7.41 -1.64 -5.57
CA SER A 22 -7.33 -2.22 -4.23
C SER A 22 -7.34 -1.16 -3.13
N ASP A 23 -6.72 0.01 -3.34
CA ASP A 23 -6.80 1.13 -2.40
C ASP A 23 -8.23 1.57 -2.18
N LEU A 24 -9.07 1.57 -3.22
CA LEU A 24 -10.49 1.88 -3.09
C LEU A 24 -11.25 0.88 -2.23
N HIS A 25 -10.86 -0.41 -2.24
CA HIS A 25 -11.47 -1.41 -1.36
C HIS A 25 -11.19 -1.08 0.12
N MET A 26 -9.97 -0.62 0.42
CA MET A 26 -9.57 -0.21 1.76
C MET A 26 -10.22 1.11 2.17
N TYR A 27 -10.22 2.11 1.28
CA TYR A 27 -10.83 3.42 1.51
C TYR A 27 -12.34 3.34 1.78
N GLU A 28 -13.05 2.44 1.09
CA GLU A 28 -14.50 2.24 1.26
C GLU A 28 -14.85 1.40 2.51
N GLY A 29 -13.85 0.97 3.30
CA GLY A 29 -14.06 0.13 4.49
C GLY A 29 -14.53 -1.28 4.17
N ARG A 30 -14.17 -1.80 2.98
CA ARG A 30 -14.48 -3.20 2.57
C ARG A 30 -13.43 -4.21 3.03
N THR A 31 -12.39 -3.75 3.72
CA THR A 31 -11.33 -4.56 4.30
C THR A 31 -11.07 -4.12 5.74
N SER A 32 -10.21 -4.86 6.46
CA SER A 32 -9.77 -4.59 7.82
C SER A 32 -8.63 -3.56 7.91
N PHE A 33 -8.52 -2.63 6.95
CA PHE A 33 -7.43 -1.65 6.93
C PHE A 33 -7.45 -0.74 8.17
N GLU A 34 -6.28 -0.62 8.81
CA GLU A 34 -6.13 0.09 10.08
C GLU A 34 -6.22 1.61 9.91
N THR A 35 -6.91 2.29 10.83
CA THR A 35 -6.98 3.75 10.84
C THR A 35 -5.61 4.34 11.18
N GLY A 36 -5.18 5.35 10.41
CA GLY A 36 -3.92 6.05 10.62
C GLY A 36 -2.72 5.43 9.89
N ARG A 37 -2.91 4.30 9.20
CA ARG A 37 -1.91 3.72 8.31
C ARG A 37 -1.95 4.39 6.93
N THR A 38 -0.77 4.62 6.35
CA THR A 38 -0.63 5.24 5.02
C THR A 38 -0.96 4.23 3.91
N LEU A 39 -1.73 4.66 2.91
CA LEU A 39 -2.07 3.88 1.71
C LEU A 39 -0.96 3.93 0.65
N GLY A 40 -1.09 3.10 -0.39
CA GLY A 40 -0.26 3.18 -1.59
C GLY A 40 0.84 2.12 -1.67
N HIS A 41 0.79 1.34 -2.74
CA HIS A 41 1.70 0.23 -3.01
C HIS A 41 2.27 0.24 -4.44
N GLU A 42 2.07 1.34 -5.15
CA GLU A 42 2.57 1.54 -6.51
C GLU A 42 3.58 2.68 -6.52
N ASN A 43 4.79 2.41 -6.04
CA ASN A 43 5.72 3.44 -5.57
C ASN A 43 6.98 3.54 -6.46
N LEU A 44 7.39 4.77 -6.79
CA LEU A 44 8.62 5.08 -7.51
C LEU A 44 9.29 6.33 -6.90
N GLY A 45 10.62 6.31 -6.82
CA GLY A 45 11.36 7.44 -6.29
C GLY A 45 12.87 7.31 -6.35
N GLN A 46 13.55 8.17 -5.61
CA GLN A 46 15.00 8.15 -5.46
C GLN A 46 15.40 7.66 -4.07
N VAL A 47 16.42 6.81 -4.01
CA VAL A 47 17.04 6.41 -2.74
C VAL A 47 17.72 7.62 -2.10
N VAL A 48 17.36 7.94 -0.86
CA VAL A 48 17.93 9.07 -0.10
C VAL A 48 18.78 8.62 1.09
N GLU A 49 18.60 7.37 1.55
CA GLU A 49 19.41 6.77 2.60
C GLU A 49 19.46 5.25 2.43
N VAL A 50 20.58 4.63 2.83
CA VAL A 50 20.77 3.17 2.79
C VAL A 50 21.29 2.67 4.14
N GLY A 51 20.86 1.48 4.53
CA GLY A 51 21.40 0.74 5.68
C GLY A 51 22.81 0.21 5.41
N SER A 52 23.50 -0.21 6.47
CA SER A 52 24.92 -0.56 6.45
C SER A 52 25.29 -1.81 5.65
N VAL A 53 24.35 -2.72 5.36
CA VAL A 53 24.61 -3.94 4.57
C VAL A 53 23.99 -3.90 3.17
N VAL A 54 23.41 -2.76 2.77
CA VAL A 54 22.89 -2.53 1.42
C VAL A 54 24.06 -2.33 0.46
N SER A 55 24.04 -3.03 -0.67
CA SER A 55 25.18 -3.12 -1.60
C SER A 55 24.83 -2.98 -3.09
N LYS A 56 23.57 -3.26 -3.48
CA LYS A 56 23.13 -3.25 -4.89
C LYS A 56 22.51 -1.93 -5.32
N VAL A 57 21.97 -1.18 -4.35
CA VAL A 57 21.42 0.17 -4.54
C VAL A 57 22.20 1.19 -3.73
N LYS A 58 22.26 2.42 -4.21
CA LYS A 58 22.94 3.53 -3.53
C LYS A 58 22.09 4.80 -3.51
N VAL A 59 22.42 5.72 -2.62
CA VAL A 59 21.80 7.05 -2.58
C VAL A 59 21.90 7.71 -3.96
N GLY A 60 20.80 8.29 -4.42
CA GLY A 60 20.65 8.89 -5.74
C GLY A 60 20.11 7.95 -6.83
N ASP A 61 20.13 6.63 -6.61
CA ASP A 61 19.54 5.69 -7.58
C ASP A 61 18.02 5.90 -7.68
N TRP A 62 17.52 5.86 -8.91
CA TRP A 62 16.09 5.78 -9.18
C TRP A 62 15.61 4.34 -9.07
N VAL A 63 14.52 4.14 -8.34
CA VAL A 63 13.97 2.82 -8.07
C VAL A 63 12.45 2.81 -8.24
N VAL A 64 11.94 1.73 -8.83
CA VAL A 64 10.53 1.34 -8.71
C VAL A 64 10.42 0.18 -7.72
N LEU A 65 9.35 0.19 -6.93
CA LEU A 65 9.16 -0.76 -5.84
C LEU A 65 7.96 -1.65 -6.18
N PRO A 66 8.15 -2.95 -6.45
CA PRO A 66 7.06 -3.90 -6.53
C PRO A 66 6.18 -3.83 -5.27
N PHE A 67 4.87 -3.98 -5.43
CA PHE A 67 3.91 -3.80 -4.34
C PHE A 67 4.14 -4.76 -3.16
N ASN A 68 4.61 -5.98 -3.45
CA ASN A 68 4.89 -7.01 -2.46
C ASN A 68 6.26 -6.82 -1.81
N ILE A 69 6.34 -7.11 -0.52
CA ILE A 69 7.56 -7.02 0.27
C ILE A 69 8.06 -8.44 0.55
N ALA A 70 9.33 -8.70 0.24
CA ALA A 70 9.92 -10.02 0.38
C ALA A 70 11.35 -9.95 0.97
N CYS A 71 11.77 -10.99 1.67
CA CYS A 71 13.10 -11.05 2.30
C CYS A 71 14.21 -11.57 1.37
N GLY A 72 13.84 -12.21 0.26
CA GLY A 72 14.79 -12.79 -0.69
C GLY A 72 15.45 -14.10 -0.29
N VAL A 73 15.24 -14.58 0.95
CA VAL A 73 15.97 -15.74 1.50
C VAL A 73 15.10 -16.87 2.03
N CYS A 74 13.79 -16.65 2.24
CA CYS A 74 12.91 -17.75 2.65
C CYS A 74 12.63 -18.70 1.48
N LYS A 75 12.21 -19.93 1.79
CA LYS A 75 11.89 -20.97 0.79
C LYS A 75 11.01 -20.49 -0.36
N GLN A 76 10.02 -19.64 -0.09
CA GLN A 76 9.13 -19.09 -1.12
C GLN A 76 9.87 -18.06 -2.00
N CYS A 77 10.69 -17.19 -1.41
CA CYS A 77 11.51 -16.24 -2.15
C CYS A 77 12.55 -16.92 -3.04
N GLU A 78 13.21 -17.98 -2.54
CA GLU A 78 14.18 -18.77 -3.33
C GLU A 78 13.51 -19.48 -4.52
N GLN A 79 12.22 -19.81 -4.40
CA GLN A 79 11.39 -20.35 -5.48
C GLN A 79 10.81 -19.28 -6.42
N GLY A 80 11.10 -17.99 -6.18
CA GLY A 80 10.54 -16.86 -6.93
C GLY A 80 9.10 -16.51 -6.57
N LEU A 81 8.53 -17.12 -5.54
CA LEU A 81 7.18 -16.87 -5.02
C LEU A 81 7.19 -15.72 -4.01
N THR A 82 7.67 -14.55 -4.43
CA THR A 82 7.90 -13.39 -3.58
C THR A 82 6.63 -12.80 -2.97
N ASN A 83 5.47 -13.02 -3.60
CA ASN A 83 4.15 -12.64 -3.08
C ASN A 83 3.68 -13.50 -1.90
N TYR A 84 4.32 -14.65 -1.64
CA TYR A 84 4.08 -15.54 -0.50
C TYR A 84 5.28 -15.58 0.45
N CYS A 85 6.00 -14.47 0.61
CA CYS A 85 7.12 -14.41 1.54
C CYS A 85 6.71 -14.82 2.96
N LEU A 86 7.47 -15.74 3.56
CA LEU A 86 7.15 -16.34 4.86
C LEU A 86 7.64 -15.52 6.07
N THR A 87 8.46 -14.50 5.85
CA THR A 87 9.15 -13.78 6.94
C THR A 87 8.69 -12.34 7.11
N MET A 88 8.06 -11.77 6.09
CA MET A 88 7.59 -10.38 6.13
C MET A 88 6.20 -10.27 6.77
N GLN A 89 5.48 -11.38 6.89
CA GLN A 89 4.24 -11.41 7.64
C GLN A 89 4.55 -11.76 9.10
N PRO A 90 4.29 -10.86 10.08
CA PRO A 90 4.45 -11.20 11.50
C PRO A 90 3.44 -12.23 12.00
N GLU A 91 2.27 -12.34 11.35
CA GLU A 91 1.24 -13.32 11.71
C GLU A 91 1.65 -14.74 11.27
N PRO A 92 1.85 -15.70 12.19
CA PRO A 92 2.46 -16.99 11.88
C PRO A 92 1.69 -17.85 10.86
N ASP A 93 0.37 -17.70 10.80
CA ASP A 93 -0.50 -18.48 9.92
C ASP A 93 -0.74 -17.80 8.56
N MET A 94 -0.10 -16.67 8.31
CA MET A 94 -0.22 -15.92 7.06
C MET A 94 1.12 -15.77 6.36
N ALA A 95 1.08 -15.55 5.05
CA ALA A 95 2.26 -15.31 4.23
C ALA A 95 2.00 -14.16 3.26
N GLY A 96 3.07 -13.51 2.84
CA GLY A 96 3.02 -12.32 2.00
C GLY A 96 2.91 -11.02 2.81
N ALA A 97 3.47 -9.97 2.23
CA ALA A 97 3.45 -8.62 2.80
C ALA A 97 3.40 -7.60 1.66
N ALA A 98 2.85 -6.42 1.94
CA ALA A 98 2.73 -5.35 0.96
C ALA A 98 2.69 -3.98 1.66
N TYR A 99 3.12 -2.95 0.94
CA TYR A 99 3.05 -1.57 1.41
C TYR A 99 1.60 -1.11 1.55
N GLY A 100 1.23 -0.47 2.67
CA GLY A 100 -0.09 0.19 2.79
C GLY A 100 -1.29 -0.68 2.41
N PHE A 101 -1.25 -1.98 2.71
CA PHE A 101 -2.26 -2.95 2.30
C PHE A 101 -2.82 -3.71 3.51
N ALA A 102 -4.14 -3.92 3.53
CA ALA A 102 -4.83 -4.62 4.63
C ALA A 102 -4.37 -6.08 4.73
N GLU A 103 -4.18 -6.60 5.95
CA GLU A 103 -3.84 -8.00 6.23
C GLU A 103 -2.46 -8.45 5.69
N MET A 104 -1.64 -7.53 5.18
CA MET A 104 -0.35 -7.82 4.54
C MET A 104 0.84 -7.25 5.34
N GLY A 105 0.82 -7.47 6.66
CA GLY A 105 1.83 -7.00 7.61
C GLY A 105 1.68 -5.51 7.98
N PRO A 106 2.56 -4.94 8.82
CA PRO A 106 2.43 -3.59 9.40
C PRO A 106 3.11 -2.49 8.57
N TYR A 107 3.29 -2.70 7.28
CA TYR A 107 4.11 -1.82 6.43
C TYR A 107 3.35 -0.57 5.95
N GLN A 108 3.94 0.60 6.15
CA GLN A 108 3.37 1.85 5.66
C GLN A 108 3.36 1.89 4.12
N GLY A 109 2.35 2.55 3.56
CA GLY A 109 2.24 2.80 2.12
C GLY A 109 3.06 4.01 1.65
N GLY A 110 3.27 4.10 0.35
CA GLY A 110 4.08 5.12 -0.30
C GLY A 110 3.30 6.28 -0.93
N GLN A 111 2.00 6.43 -0.67
CA GLN A 111 1.30 7.70 -0.88
C GLN A 111 1.72 8.72 0.20
N ALA A 112 3.02 9.02 0.24
CA ALA A 112 3.73 9.85 1.19
C ALA A 112 4.99 10.43 0.54
N GLU A 113 5.69 11.34 1.24
CA GLU A 113 6.94 11.94 0.74
C GLU A 113 8.15 11.00 0.84
N LEU A 114 8.15 10.13 1.86
CA LEU A 114 9.23 9.18 2.13
C LEU A 114 8.62 7.80 2.41
N LEU A 115 9.29 6.76 1.93
CA LEU A 115 8.93 5.37 2.16
C LEU A 115 10.16 4.59 2.62
N ARG A 116 10.03 3.86 3.74
CA ARG A 116 11.02 2.84 4.12
C ARG A 116 10.74 1.56 3.36
N VAL A 117 11.78 1.03 2.76
CA VAL A 117 11.77 -0.19 1.96
C VAL A 117 12.64 -1.24 2.66
N PRO A 118 12.03 -2.28 3.24
CA PRO A 118 12.77 -3.39 3.82
C PRO A 118 13.58 -4.14 2.76
N TYR A 119 14.72 -4.71 3.12
CA TYR A 119 15.56 -5.52 2.22
C TYR A 119 15.76 -4.81 0.86
N GLY A 120 16.30 -3.59 0.89
CA GLY A 120 16.35 -2.70 -0.29
C GLY A 120 17.03 -3.33 -1.50
N ASP A 121 18.09 -4.12 -1.28
CA ASP A 121 18.78 -4.86 -2.34
C ASP A 121 17.92 -5.91 -3.05
N PHE A 122 16.84 -6.37 -2.41
CA PHE A 122 15.91 -7.35 -2.97
C PHE A 122 14.64 -6.70 -3.52
N ASN A 123 14.08 -5.74 -2.78
CA ASN A 123 12.78 -5.15 -3.12
C ASN A 123 12.87 -3.91 -4.04
N ALA A 124 14.04 -3.32 -4.24
CA ALA A 124 14.18 -2.15 -5.12
C ALA A 124 14.69 -2.54 -6.51
N LEU A 125 13.85 -2.30 -7.53
CA LEU A 125 14.27 -2.41 -8.93
C LEU A 125 14.88 -1.09 -9.38
N ARG A 126 16.20 -1.08 -9.61
CA ARG A 126 16.91 0.07 -10.18
C ARG A 126 16.45 0.35 -11.59
N LEU A 127 16.20 1.62 -11.88
CA LEU A 127 15.80 2.11 -13.18
C LEU A 127 16.99 2.73 -13.94
N GLY A 128 16.79 2.97 -15.24
CA GLY A 128 17.76 3.62 -16.11
C GLY A 128 17.96 5.11 -15.78
N GLU A 129 18.94 5.73 -16.43
CA GLU A 129 19.25 7.17 -16.26
C GLU A 129 18.10 8.09 -16.70
N ASP A 130 17.25 7.59 -17.59
CA ASP A 130 16.03 8.22 -18.11
C ASP A 130 14.83 8.14 -17.14
N ALA A 131 15.00 7.52 -15.97
CA ALA A 131 13.93 7.30 -15.01
C ALA A 131 13.24 8.61 -14.58
N ALA A 132 14.00 9.70 -14.42
CA ALA A 132 13.47 10.99 -14.03
C ALA A 132 12.41 11.54 -15.01
N GLU A 133 12.59 11.27 -16.31
CA GLU A 133 11.72 11.72 -17.39
C GLU A 133 10.57 10.72 -17.65
N ARG A 134 10.81 9.43 -17.39
CA ARG A 134 9.89 8.32 -17.68
C ARG A 134 9.16 7.77 -16.47
N GLN A 135 9.09 8.53 -15.37
CA GLN A 135 8.48 8.08 -14.12
C GLN A 135 7.04 7.57 -14.29
N LEU A 136 6.23 8.23 -15.11
CA LEU A 136 4.83 7.85 -15.34
C LEU A 136 4.69 6.51 -16.07
N ASP A 137 5.67 6.13 -16.88
CA ASP A 137 5.71 4.83 -17.53
C ASP A 137 6.26 3.76 -16.57
N TYR A 138 7.34 4.08 -15.86
CA TYR A 138 8.02 3.14 -14.97
C TYR A 138 7.26 2.85 -13.68
N VAL A 139 6.45 3.77 -13.14
CA VAL A 139 5.63 3.50 -11.95
C VAL A 139 4.63 2.36 -12.20
N MET A 140 4.23 2.14 -13.46
CA MET A 140 3.35 1.02 -13.83
C MET A 140 4.00 -0.34 -13.57
N LEU A 141 5.33 -0.41 -13.47
CA LEU A 141 6.08 -1.63 -13.13
C LEU A 141 5.92 -2.03 -11.65
N ALA A 142 5.41 -1.16 -10.79
CA ALA A 142 5.23 -1.45 -9.37
C ALA A 142 4.13 -2.49 -9.10
N ASP A 143 3.06 -2.51 -9.91
CA ASP A 143 1.95 -3.46 -9.77
C ASP A 143 1.24 -3.70 -11.11
N THR A 144 0.57 -2.65 -11.62
CA THR A 144 -0.42 -2.78 -12.70
C THR A 144 0.11 -3.50 -13.95
N PHE A 145 1.35 -3.22 -14.37
CA PHE A 145 1.91 -3.83 -15.57
C PHE A 145 2.34 -5.29 -15.38
N PRO A 146 3.16 -5.66 -14.37
CA PRO A 146 3.45 -7.06 -14.06
C PRO A 146 2.19 -7.89 -13.80
N HIS A 147 1.21 -7.34 -13.08
CA HIS A 147 -0.02 -8.05 -12.74
C HIS A 147 -0.84 -8.42 -13.99
N ARG A 148 -0.82 -7.55 -15.01
CA ARG A 148 -1.58 -7.75 -16.26
C ARG A 148 -0.83 -8.56 -17.32
N ARG A 149 0.47 -8.84 -17.15
CA ARG A 149 1.21 -9.75 -18.04
C ARG A 149 0.68 -11.18 -17.85
N PRO A 150 0.41 -11.93 -18.94
CA PRO A 150 -0.22 -13.25 -18.84
C PRO A 150 0.67 -14.36 -18.22
N ASP A 151 1.80 -14.09 -17.57
CA ASP A 151 2.84 -15.12 -17.34
C ASP A 151 3.03 -15.65 -15.90
N HIS A 152 2.19 -15.30 -14.92
CA HIS A 152 2.18 -16.05 -13.64
C HIS A 152 1.14 -17.17 -13.58
N ARG A 153 0.12 -17.15 -14.46
CA ARG A 153 -0.88 -18.24 -14.57
C ARG A 153 -0.62 -19.24 -15.69
N LEU A 154 0.30 -18.96 -16.62
CA LEU A 154 0.51 -19.78 -17.83
C LEU A 154 1.68 -20.75 -17.76
N ARG A 155 2.59 -20.65 -16.77
CA ARG A 155 3.61 -21.69 -16.53
C ARG A 155 3.02 -23.07 -16.17
N SER A 156 1.74 -23.16 -15.83
CA SER A 156 1.05 -24.43 -15.50
C SER A 156 0.24 -25.02 -16.64
N ARG A 157 0.14 -24.39 -17.82
CA ARG A 157 -0.60 -24.95 -18.95
C ARG A 157 0.10 -24.75 -20.28
N SER A 158 0.79 -25.81 -20.70
CA SER A 158 1.12 -26.22 -22.09
C SER A 158 1.34 -25.10 -23.10
N GLY A 159 2.60 -24.96 -23.55
CA GLY A 159 3.06 -24.00 -24.56
C GLY A 159 2.32 -24.07 -25.90
N ARG A 160 1.20 -23.36 -26.00
CA ARG A 160 0.58 -22.98 -27.27
C ARG A 160 0.78 -21.48 -27.48
N PRO A 161 1.23 -21.04 -28.66
CA PRO A 161 1.39 -19.62 -28.96
C PRO A 161 0.04 -18.90 -28.85
N HIS A 162 0.08 -17.71 -28.24
CA HIS A 162 -1.10 -16.94 -27.85
C HIS A 162 -2.05 -16.67 -29.02
N GLY A 163 -3.34 -16.93 -28.76
CA GLY A 163 -4.44 -16.56 -29.65
C GLY A 163 -4.48 -15.05 -29.91
N ARG A 164 -4.82 -14.69 -31.15
CA ARG A 164 -5.15 -13.33 -31.61
C ARG A 164 -5.83 -12.53 -30.50
N LEU A 165 -5.33 -11.32 -30.22
CA LEU A 165 -6.17 -10.28 -29.63
C LEU A 165 -7.47 -10.25 -30.45
N LEU A 166 -8.61 -10.47 -29.79
CA LEU A 166 -9.91 -10.19 -30.39
C LEU A 166 -9.99 -8.67 -30.61
N ARG A 167 -9.45 -8.22 -31.75
CA ARG A 167 -9.91 -6.99 -32.39
C ARG A 167 -11.34 -7.27 -32.83
N ASP A 168 -12.26 -6.39 -32.46
CA ASP A 168 -13.57 -6.30 -33.11
C ASP A 168 -13.37 -6.40 -34.64
N PRO A 169 -13.94 -7.41 -35.33
CA PRO A 169 -13.73 -7.65 -36.75
C PRO A 169 -14.08 -6.46 -37.64
N GLN A 170 -14.80 -5.46 -37.11
CA GLN A 170 -15.28 -4.33 -37.90
C GLN A 170 -14.40 -3.07 -37.83
N GLY A 171 -13.31 -3.04 -37.05
CA GLY A 171 -12.35 -1.93 -37.09
C GLY A 171 -12.93 -0.54 -36.80
N ARG A 172 -14.10 -0.44 -36.16
CA ARG A 172 -14.77 0.83 -35.91
C ARG A 172 -14.14 1.54 -34.71
N ARG A 173 -13.44 2.65 -34.95
CA ARG A 173 -13.08 3.59 -33.88
C ARG A 173 -14.38 4.18 -33.29
N PRO A 174 -14.52 4.32 -31.96
CA PRO A 174 -15.66 5.01 -31.37
C PRO A 174 -15.67 6.47 -31.85
N ARG A 175 -16.77 6.92 -32.47
CA ARG A 175 -16.97 8.35 -32.76
C ARG A 175 -17.29 9.08 -31.44
N PRO A 176 -16.69 10.24 -31.16
CA PRO A 176 -17.06 11.02 -29.99
C PRO A 176 -18.52 11.48 -30.12
N GLY A 177 -19.33 11.29 -29.07
CA GLY A 177 -20.66 11.89 -28.95
C GLY A 177 -21.88 10.95 -29.03
N ARG A 178 -21.73 9.62 -29.16
CA ARG A 178 -22.87 8.69 -29.00
C ARG A 178 -22.76 7.90 -27.70
N ARG A 179 -23.73 8.09 -26.79
CA ARG A 179 -23.91 7.21 -25.63
C ARG A 179 -24.16 5.77 -26.13
N PRO A 180 -23.50 4.75 -25.55
CA PRO A 180 -23.83 3.36 -25.87
C PRO A 180 -25.28 3.06 -25.47
N PRO A 181 -25.97 2.14 -26.17
CA PRO A 181 -27.33 1.74 -25.81
C PRO A 181 -27.35 1.14 -24.40
N ALA A 182 -28.42 1.44 -23.65
CA ALA A 182 -28.61 0.90 -22.32
C ALA A 182 -28.59 -0.63 -22.34
N ARG A 183 -27.87 -1.23 -21.38
CA ARG A 183 -27.90 -2.69 -21.19
C ARG A 183 -29.34 -3.12 -20.89
N PRO A 184 -29.81 -4.24 -21.47
CA PRO A 184 -31.13 -4.78 -21.12
C PRO A 184 -31.18 -5.10 -19.62
N ALA A 185 -32.31 -4.78 -18.99
CA ALA A 185 -32.52 -5.02 -17.57
C ALA A 185 -32.41 -6.53 -17.26
N PRO A 186 -31.84 -6.92 -16.11
CA PRO A 186 -31.72 -8.33 -15.75
C PRO A 186 -33.10 -8.98 -15.56
N ASP A 187 -33.22 -10.22 -16.03
CA ASP A 187 -34.43 -11.03 -15.95
C ASP A 187 -34.86 -11.25 -14.48
N ARG A 188 -35.98 -10.62 -14.11
CA ARG A 188 -36.56 -10.67 -12.76
C ARG A 188 -37.14 -12.04 -12.40
N ARG A 189 -37.24 -13.01 -13.33
CA ARG A 189 -37.73 -14.37 -13.03
C ARG A 189 -36.68 -15.25 -12.36
N GLY A 190 -35.39 -15.07 -12.66
CA GLY A 190 -34.29 -15.81 -12.03
C GLY A 190 -34.03 -15.42 -10.57
N ASP A 191 -34.17 -14.14 -10.24
CA ASP A 191 -33.87 -13.59 -8.91
C ASP A 191 -34.92 -14.03 -7.84
N ARG A 192 -36.17 -14.25 -8.25
CA ARG A 192 -37.22 -14.76 -7.35
C ARG A 192 -36.99 -16.22 -6.94
N ARG A 193 -36.38 -17.06 -7.79
CA ARG A 193 -36.05 -18.46 -7.45
C ARG A 193 -34.87 -18.54 -6.49
N ARG A 194 -33.83 -17.72 -6.68
CA ARG A 194 -32.68 -17.63 -5.75
C ARG A 194 -33.08 -17.10 -4.37
N ARG A 195 -33.92 -16.05 -4.30
CA ARG A 195 -34.41 -15.51 -3.02
C ARG A 195 -35.28 -16.49 -2.23
N ARG A 196 -36.02 -17.40 -2.88
CA ARG A 196 -36.80 -18.45 -2.20
C ARG A 196 -35.94 -19.58 -1.64
N GLN A 197 -34.83 -19.92 -2.31
CA GLN A 197 -33.90 -20.95 -1.82
C GLN A 197 -33.10 -20.48 -0.59
N HIS A 198 -32.64 -19.22 -0.57
CA HIS A 198 -31.95 -18.67 0.60
C HIS A 198 -32.85 -18.51 1.84
N ARG A 199 -34.16 -18.29 1.69
CA ARG A 199 -35.09 -18.20 2.83
C ARG A 199 -35.40 -19.54 3.49
N ARG A 200 -35.19 -20.67 2.82
CA ARG A 200 -35.41 -22.02 3.40
C ARG A 200 -34.20 -22.57 4.14
N ALA A 201 -33.00 -22.01 3.93
CA ALA A 201 -31.76 -22.47 4.55
C ALA A 201 -31.39 -21.75 5.86
N GLY A 202 -32.20 -20.77 6.33
CA GLY A 202 -31.85 -19.88 7.44
C GLY A 202 -32.72 -20.00 8.71
N SER A 203 -33.58 -21.00 8.84
CA SER A 203 -34.38 -21.19 10.06
C SER A 203 -33.65 -22.11 11.05
N GLY A 204 -32.61 -21.59 11.70
CA GLY A 204 -31.90 -22.31 12.74
C GLY A 204 -31.06 -21.37 13.60
N ARG A 205 -31.55 -21.14 14.82
CA ARG A 205 -30.84 -20.67 16.05
C ARG A 205 -31.18 -19.27 16.60
N SER A 206 -31.89 -19.36 17.74
CA SER A 206 -31.71 -18.70 19.05
C SER A 206 -31.60 -17.18 19.16
N ARG A 207 -32.60 -16.63 19.86
CA ARG A 207 -32.63 -15.32 20.53
C ARG A 207 -31.50 -15.20 21.56
N GLN A 208 -30.78 -14.07 21.58
CA GLN A 208 -30.31 -13.35 22.77
C GLN A 208 -29.55 -12.06 22.39
N GLY A 209 -29.77 -10.97 23.13
CA GLY A 209 -28.87 -9.82 23.23
C GLY A 209 -29.17 -8.59 22.36
N SER A 210 -30.02 -7.67 22.84
CA SER A 210 -30.24 -6.33 22.27
C SER A 210 -29.17 -5.33 22.73
N HIS A 211 -28.41 -4.74 21.81
CA HIS A 211 -27.60 -3.53 22.05
C HIS A 211 -28.26 -2.28 21.42
N PRO A 212 -28.17 -1.09 22.05
CA PRO A 212 -28.87 0.11 21.61
C PRO A 212 -28.22 0.74 20.37
N ARG A 213 -29.07 1.27 19.48
CA ARG A 213 -28.67 2.02 18.27
C ARG A 213 -28.30 3.47 18.63
N PRO A 214 -27.19 4.04 18.12
CA PRO A 214 -26.95 5.47 18.25
C PRO A 214 -27.82 6.27 17.27
N GLY A 215 -28.33 7.39 17.76
CA GLY A 215 -29.34 8.24 17.14
C GLY A 215 -28.87 9.04 15.93
N ARG A 216 -29.87 9.45 15.13
CA ARG A 216 -29.71 10.35 13.99
C ARG A 216 -29.31 11.74 14.46
N GLY A 217 -28.28 12.31 13.83
CA GLY A 217 -28.10 13.75 13.76
C GLY A 217 -26.69 14.21 14.04
N GLN A 218 -25.89 14.35 12.98
CA GLN A 218 -24.95 15.47 12.82
C GLN A 218 -24.45 15.47 11.36
N ARG A 219 -25.01 16.39 10.56
CA ARG A 219 -24.49 16.71 9.23
C ARG A 219 -23.20 17.51 9.42
N LEU A 220 -22.04 16.88 9.22
CA LEU A 220 -20.78 17.60 9.12
C LEU A 220 -20.78 18.43 7.82
N ARG A 221 -20.77 19.75 7.97
CA ARG A 221 -20.63 20.71 6.88
C ARG A 221 -19.23 20.58 6.29
N MET A 222 -19.13 20.22 5.01
CA MET A 222 -17.92 20.35 4.21
C MET A 222 -17.45 21.81 4.22
N ARG A 223 -16.29 22.09 4.82
CA ARG A 223 -15.56 23.35 4.56
C ARG A 223 -14.72 23.13 3.31
N ARG A 224 -14.99 23.88 2.25
CA ARG A 224 -14.14 23.97 1.05
C ARG A 224 -12.77 24.50 1.47
N TRP A 225 -11.73 23.70 1.27
CA TRP A 225 -10.37 24.21 1.19
C TRP A 225 -10.21 24.92 -0.16
N ARG A 226 -10.09 26.25 -0.15
CA ARG A 226 -9.57 27.02 -1.28
C ARG A 226 -8.09 27.29 -0.99
N SER A 227 -7.21 26.65 -1.75
CA SER A 227 -5.80 26.98 -1.80
C SER A 227 -5.62 28.26 -2.63
N THR A 228 -5.35 29.39 -1.99
CA THR A 228 -4.73 30.54 -2.65
C THR A 228 -3.24 30.52 -2.31
N CYS A 229 -2.44 29.83 -3.14
CA CYS A 229 -1.00 30.07 -3.21
C CYS A 229 -0.78 31.33 -4.05
N ARG A 230 -0.12 32.35 -3.47
CA ARG A 230 0.58 33.39 -4.23
C ARG A 230 2.09 33.24 -3.98
N PRO A 231 2.94 33.35 -5.01
CA PRO A 231 4.39 33.23 -4.86
C PRO A 231 5.01 34.56 -4.40
N GLY A 232 6.00 34.47 -3.49
CA GLY A 232 6.96 35.53 -3.21
C GLY A 232 6.65 36.44 -2.02
N SER A 233 7.17 36.09 -0.83
CA SER A 233 7.74 37.05 0.11
C SER A 233 8.61 36.32 1.14
N CYS A 234 9.90 36.36 0.88
CA CYS A 234 10.96 36.07 1.82
C CYS A 234 10.99 37.19 2.87
N LEU A 235 10.88 36.90 4.17
CA LEU A 235 11.49 37.73 5.21
C LEU A 235 11.59 37.01 6.56
N ARG A 236 12.78 37.16 7.13
CA ARG A 236 13.28 36.68 8.41
C ARG A 236 12.34 37.04 9.58
N GLN A 237 12.34 36.19 10.60
CA GLN A 237 12.52 36.64 11.99
C GLN A 237 13.03 35.48 12.86
N ARG A 238 14.14 35.73 13.57
CA ARG A 238 14.70 34.94 14.67
C ARG A 238 14.35 35.63 16.00
N SER A 239 14.47 34.85 17.07
CA SER A 239 14.52 35.22 18.51
C SER A 239 13.17 35.62 19.12
N SER A 240 12.75 35.00 20.21
CA SER A 240 13.36 35.17 21.53
C SER A 240 13.11 33.96 22.46
N ALA A 241 14.14 33.62 23.23
CA ALA A 241 14.05 32.93 24.54
C ALA A 241 13.41 33.90 25.55
N GLU A 242 12.78 33.49 26.66
CA GLU A 242 13.43 33.00 27.89
C GLU A 242 12.38 32.59 28.94
N GLU A 243 12.79 31.65 29.83
CA GLU A 243 12.53 31.51 31.29
C GLU A 243 11.10 31.65 31.89
N THR A 244 10.69 30.99 32.98
CA THR A 244 11.26 30.18 34.08
C THR A 244 10.04 29.43 34.70
N ALA A 245 10.15 28.26 35.32
CA ALA A 245 10.55 28.13 36.72
C ALA A 245 10.85 26.67 37.12
N SER A 246 11.94 26.57 37.89
CA SER A 246 12.48 25.42 38.61
C SER A 246 12.03 25.46 40.07
N ALA A 247 11.81 24.28 40.68
CA ALA A 247 12.23 23.89 42.06
C ALA A 247 11.59 22.53 42.39
N ARG A 248 12.33 21.41 42.33
CA ARG A 248 13.26 20.83 43.34
C ARG A 248 12.58 20.13 44.52
N ALA A 249 12.81 18.82 44.60
CA ALA A 249 13.32 18.02 45.73
C ALA A 249 12.93 16.56 45.42
N GLY A 250 13.83 15.58 45.29
CA GLY A 250 14.94 15.24 46.17
C GLY A 250 14.62 13.86 46.76
N GLY A 251 15.20 12.78 46.21
CA GLY A 251 14.94 11.41 46.65
C GLY A 251 16.05 10.47 46.21
N SER A 252 16.80 10.01 47.19
CA SER A 252 18.04 9.22 47.17
C SER A 252 17.96 7.84 46.49
N VAL A 253 19.01 7.49 45.76
CA VAL A 253 19.31 6.14 45.25
C VAL A 253 20.07 5.34 46.32
N PRO A 254 19.66 4.10 46.68
CA PRO A 254 20.49 3.21 47.51
C PRO A 254 21.44 2.35 46.63
N PRO A 255 22.58 1.91 47.17
CA PRO A 255 23.63 1.27 46.38
C PRO A 255 23.37 -0.23 46.12
N LEU A 256 23.93 -0.69 44.99
CA LEU A 256 23.99 -2.08 44.54
C LEU A 256 24.91 -2.89 45.47
N ASN A 257 24.38 -3.98 46.04
CA ASN A 257 25.17 -5.03 46.69
C ASN A 257 25.18 -6.29 45.81
N GLY A 258 26.37 -6.77 45.51
CA GLY A 258 26.67 -8.18 45.28
C GLY A 258 28.09 -8.46 45.80
N PRO A 259 28.59 -9.71 45.76
CA PRO A 259 27.96 -10.98 46.11
C PRO A 259 28.53 -11.53 47.44
N ARG A 260 27.84 -12.47 48.10
CA ARG A 260 28.46 -13.38 49.09
C ARG A 260 27.85 -14.78 48.98
N HIS A 261 28.77 -15.74 48.80
CA HIS A 261 28.66 -17.21 48.84
C HIS A 261 27.90 -17.92 47.71
#